data_AF-A0A932LMH9-F1
#
_entry.id   AF-A0A932LMH9-F1
#
_cell.length_a   1.000
_cell.length_b   1.000
_cell.length_c   1.000
_cell.angle_alpha   90.00
_cell.angle_beta   90.00
_cell.angle_gamma   90.00
#
_symmetry.space_group_name_H-M   'P 1'
#
loop_
_entity.id
_entity.type
_entity.pdbx_description
1 polymer ?
#
loop_
_entity_poly.entity_id
_entity_poly.type
_entity_poly.pdbx_seq_one_letter_code
_entity_poly.pdbx_strand_id
1 'polypeptide(L)'
;MLVTENGQPEPAYQELLSRPIRELGLKLEGSPVERFVEQLYRELDARGLTKFRPACYLTDEWGCPSGEPVIGIPFYLAHAGLAELEKETHDLEDAREIMMYLRHEAGHAFTYAYRLHKAPEWKKLFGPFRRPYRDNYQPAPFSRDYVRHLPGWYAQKHPDEDFAETFAVWLTPRSNWRKRYRGWNAIEKLRYLDRLVRKVGRSDPPRRRGQTDITVDEMETTVGEFYHQSAREEVAVTELAPDTDLRDIFRVSKRRRTARPAQDFLRKHRKSIIDKVAQWTGAQRPLIKTLLATIEERAAKLDLRADRDRESEHLAEVTAYTTALVMTYVTKGKFIQP
;
A
#
# COMPACT_ATOMS: atom_id res chain seq x y z
N MET A 1 -13.05 14.88 -6.98
CA MET A 1 -13.23 16.33 -6.92
C MET A 1 -14.64 16.57 -6.44
N LEU A 2 -14.80 16.94 -5.17
CA LEU A 2 -15.99 17.63 -4.70
C LEU A 2 -16.03 18.95 -5.45
N VAL A 3 -16.81 18.89 -6.51
CA VAL A 3 -16.94 19.96 -7.47
C VAL A 3 -17.98 20.92 -6.92
N THR A 4 -17.68 22.22 -6.93
CA THR A 4 -18.74 23.23 -6.95
C THR A 4 -19.72 22.92 -8.09
N GLU A 5 -20.96 23.42 -8.05
CA GLU A 5 -21.95 23.22 -9.12
C GLU A 5 -21.43 23.55 -10.54
N ASN A 6 -20.31 24.29 -10.63
CA ASN A 6 -19.67 24.76 -11.86
C ASN A 6 -18.42 23.99 -12.30
N GLY A 7 -18.11 22.81 -11.78
CA GLY A 7 -16.96 22.05 -12.33
C GLY A 7 -15.60 22.34 -11.66
N GLN A 8 -15.51 23.27 -10.70
CA GLN A 8 -14.27 23.71 -10.05
C GLN A 8 -14.08 23.08 -8.66
N PRO A 9 -12.83 22.76 -8.23
CA PRO A 9 -12.56 22.34 -6.86
C PRO A 9 -12.99 23.44 -5.88
N GLU A 10 -13.48 23.07 -4.70
CA GLU A 10 -13.84 24.04 -3.66
C GLU A 10 -12.67 25.03 -3.41
N PRO A 11 -12.92 26.33 -3.14
CA PRO A 11 -11.88 27.35 -3.06
C PRO A 11 -10.75 27.02 -2.06
N ALA A 12 -11.07 26.35 -0.95
CA ALA A 12 -10.11 25.91 0.05
C ALA A 12 -9.09 24.88 -0.48
N TYR A 13 -9.49 24.05 -1.45
CA TYR A 13 -8.60 23.08 -2.09
C TYR A 13 -7.75 23.73 -3.18
N GLN A 14 -8.27 24.75 -3.88
CA GLN A 14 -7.48 25.50 -4.86
C GLN A 14 -6.27 26.18 -4.22
N GLU A 15 -6.46 26.77 -3.03
CA GLU A 15 -5.35 27.36 -2.29
C GLU A 15 -4.30 26.31 -1.91
N LEU A 16 -4.72 25.17 -1.35
CA LEU A 16 -3.82 24.06 -0.99
C LEU A 16 -3.03 23.54 -2.19
N LEU A 17 -3.70 23.32 -3.33
CA LEU A 17 -3.07 22.79 -4.56
C LEU A 17 -2.00 23.74 -5.12
N SER A 18 -2.19 25.05 -4.97
CA SER A 18 -1.29 26.07 -5.54
C SER A 18 -0.04 26.36 -4.69
N ARG A 19 0.00 25.90 -3.44
CA ARG A 19 1.08 26.22 -2.49
C ARG A 19 2.21 25.18 -2.54
N PRO A 20 3.49 25.61 -2.49
CA PRO A 20 4.62 24.72 -2.25
C PRO A 20 4.45 23.93 -0.96
N ILE A 21 4.79 22.64 -0.95
CA ILE A 21 4.62 21.77 0.22
C ILE A 21 5.40 22.32 1.43
N ARG A 22 6.63 22.80 1.22
CA ARG A 22 7.44 23.44 2.27
C ARG A 22 6.80 24.66 2.93
N GLU A 23 5.88 25.35 2.24
CA GLU A 23 5.22 26.56 2.73
C GLU A 23 3.94 26.25 3.52
N LEU A 24 3.53 24.98 3.62
CA LEU A 24 2.35 24.57 4.38
C LEU A 24 2.60 24.52 5.89
N GLY A 25 3.86 24.57 6.32
CA GLY A 25 4.23 24.53 7.74
C GLY A 25 3.82 23.24 8.43
N LEU A 26 3.82 22.12 7.69
CA LEU A 26 3.41 20.81 8.18
C LEU A 26 4.36 20.34 9.28
N LYS A 27 3.78 19.78 10.34
CA LYS A 27 4.51 19.21 11.47
C LYS A 27 3.90 17.88 11.85
N LEU A 28 4.72 17.02 12.45
CA LEU A 28 4.21 15.79 13.04
C LEU A 28 3.43 16.11 14.31
N GLU A 29 3.95 17.02 15.15
CA GLU A 29 3.35 17.42 16.41
C GLU A 29 2.02 18.16 16.18
N GLY A 30 0.97 17.75 16.88
CA GLY A 30 -0.38 18.28 16.74
C GLY A 30 -1.13 17.82 15.49
N SER A 31 -0.53 16.96 14.66
CA SER A 31 -1.15 16.48 13.41
C SER A 31 -2.07 15.27 13.62
N PRO A 32 -2.97 14.95 12.67
CA PRO A 32 -3.80 13.76 12.72
C PRO A 32 -3.00 12.43 12.78
N VAL A 33 -1.77 12.41 12.26
CA VAL A 33 -0.92 11.21 12.23
C VAL A 33 -0.13 10.97 13.52
N GLU A 34 0.05 12.01 14.35
CA GLU A 34 0.80 11.93 15.62
C GLU A 34 0.35 10.78 16.52
N ARG A 35 -0.97 10.61 16.69
CA ARG A 35 -1.56 9.54 17.52
C ARG A 35 -1.15 8.13 17.09
N PHE A 36 -0.88 7.92 15.80
CA PHE A 36 -0.44 6.63 15.26
C PHE A 36 1.05 6.40 15.53
N VAL A 37 1.86 7.46 15.46
CA VAL A 37 3.27 7.43 15.88
C VAL A 37 3.37 7.12 17.37
N GLU A 38 2.56 7.77 18.21
CA GLU A 38 2.50 7.44 19.63
C GLU A 38 2.05 5.99 19.88
N GLN A 39 1.06 5.52 19.10
CA GLN A 39 0.62 4.13 19.18
C GLN A 39 1.77 3.17 18.84
N LEU A 40 2.53 3.42 17.76
CA LEU A 40 3.70 2.63 17.40
C LEU A 40 4.68 2.57 18.59
N TYR A 41 5.02 3.71 19.18
CA TYR A 41 5.94 3.75 20.32
C TYR A 41 5.41 2.96 21.53
N ARG A 42 4.12 3.09 21.87
CA ARG A 42 3.49 2.28 22.92
C ARG A 42 3.58 0.77 22.62
N GLU A 43 3.39 0.38 21.36
CA GLU A 43 3.50 -1.03 20.94
C GLU A 43 4.95 -1.55 21.03
N LEU A 44 5.94 -0.73 20.66
CA LEU A 44 7.37 -1.07 20.81
C LEU A 44 7.74 -1.26 22.29
N ASP A 45 7.33 -0.34 23.15
CA ASP A 45 7.55 -0.41 24.60
C ASP A 45 6.89 -1.64 25.21
N ALA A 46 5.63 -1.91 24.86
CA ALA A 46 4.89 -3.09 25.31
C ALA A 46 5.52 -4.42 24.89
N ARG A 47 6.34 -4.41 23.82
CA ARG A 47 7.12 -5.56 23.35
C ARG A 47 8.54 -5.63 23.92
N GLY A 48 8.92 -4.71 24.80
CA GLY A 48 10.20 -4.69 25.48
C GLY A 48 11.34 -4.02 24.68
N LEU A 49 11.00 -3.24 23.64
CA LEU A 49 11.96 -2.46 22.83
C LEU A 49 12.18 -1.06 23.42
N THR A 50 12.40 -0.96 24.72
CA THR A 50 12.45 0.33 25.46
C THR A 50 13.61 1.24 25.10
N LYS A 51 14.62 0.72 24.39
CA LYS A 51 15.78 1.48 23.89
C LYS A 51 15.72 1.80 22.40
N PHE A 52 14.66 1.37 21.72
CA PHE A 52 14.47 1.59 20.30
C PHE A 52 13.24 2.47 20.08
N ARG A 53 13.50 3.71 19.68
CA ARG A 53 12.49 4.70 19.37
C ARG A 53 12.93 5.47 18.12
N PRO A 54 12.66 4.95 16.90
CA PRO A 54 13.11 5.59 15.67
C PRO A 54 12.45 6.96 15.53
N ALA A 55 13.19 7.96 15.03
CA ALA A 55 12.60 9.26 14.74
C ALA A 55 11.67 9.14 13.54
N CYS A 56 10.53 9.85 13.58
CA CYS A 56 9.59 9.93 12.48
C CYS A 56 9.66 11.34 11.88
N TYR A 57 9.56 11.46 10.55
CA TYR A 57 9.57 12.73 9.84
C TYR A 57 8.56 12.70 8.69
N LEU A 58 8.13 13.89 8.24
CA LEU A 58 7.23 14.02 7.10
C LEU A 58 8.02 14.10 5.79
N THR A 59 7.57 13.36 4.79
CA THR A 59 8.19 13.22 3.47
C THR A 59 7.12 12.93 2.41
N ASP A 60 7.51 12.59 1.19
CA ASP A 60 6.61 12.28 0.07
C ASP A 60 5.92 10.91 0.19
N GLU A 61 6.63 9.88 0.65
CA GLU A 61 6.08 8.51 0.75
C GLU A 61 6.44 7.77 2.07
N TRP A 62 5.82 6.60 2.28
CA TRP A 62 6.22 5.72 3.37
C TRP A 62 7.60 5.15 3.08
N GLY A 63 8.49 5.18 4.07
CA GLY A 63 9.78 4.55 3.89
C GLY A 63 10.72 4.63 5.08
N CYS A 64 11.85 3.96 4.92
CA CYS A 64 12.98 3.98 5.83
C CYS A 64 14.25 4.05 4.97
N PRO A 65 14.94 5.22 4.91
CA PRO A 65 16.10 5.36 4.04
C PRO A 65 17.17 4.30 4.34
N SER A 66 17.84 3.81 3.30
CA SER A 66 18.69 2.62 3.40
C SER A 66 19.78 2.77 4.47
N GLY A 67 19.69 1.95 5.51
CA GLY A 67 20.63 1.95 6.63
C GLY A 67 20.38 3.04 7.68
N GLU A 68 19.38 3.90 7.51
CA GLU A 68 19.05 5.01 8.40
C GLU A 68 17.87 4.63 9.32
N PRO A 69 18.03 4.62 10.66
CA PRO A 69 16.98 4.19 11.59
C PRO A 69 15.94 5.28 11.85
N VAL A 70 15.30 5.77 10.80
CA VAL A 70 14.24 6.79 10.82
C VAL A 70 13.06 6.33 9.95
N ILE A 71 11.88 6.86 10.21
CA ILE A 71 10.64 6.50 9.50
C ILE A 71 10.12 7.75 8.78
N GLY A 72 10.05 7.67 7.46
CA GLY A 72 9.35 8.64 6.60
C GLY A 72 7.86 8.36 6.59
N ILE A 73 7.07 9.43 6.76
CA ILE A 73 5.61 9.40 6.76
C ILE A 73 5.12 10.36 5.67
N PRO A 74 4.22 9.94 4.77
CA PRO A 74 3.66 10.82 3.76
C PRO A 74 3.02 12.08 4.35
N PHE A 75 3.37 13.24 3.81
CA PHE A 75 2.99 14.55 4.33
C PHE A 75 1.47 14.78 4.32
N TYR A 76 0.74 14.15 3.40
CA TYR A 76 -0.71 14.30 3.31
C TYR A 76 -1.45 13.76 4.55
N LEU A 77 -0.83 12.87 5.34
CA LEU A 77 -1.39 12.38 6.60
C LEU A 77 -1.32 13.42 7.74
N ALA A 78 -0.51 14.47 7.57
CA ALA A 78 -0.32 15.51 8.57
C ALA A 78 -1.41 16.60 8.55
N HIS A 79 -2.27 16.63 7.51
CA HIS A 79 -3.27 17.69 7.37
C HIS A 79 -4.58 17.18 6.78
N ALA A 80 -5.72 17.48 7.42
CA ALA A 80 -7.03 16.95 7.03
C ALA A 80 -7.43 17.31 5.59
N GLY A 81 -7.14 18.53 5.13
CA GLY A 81 -7.42 18.94 3.76
C GLY A 81 -6.56 18.21 2.71
N LEU A 82 -5.32 17.85 3.05
CA LEU A 82 -4.46 17.07 2.16
C LEU A 82 -4.90 15.60 2.11
N ALA A 83 -5.32 15.06 3.25
CA ALA A 83 -5.86 13.71 3.34
C ALA A 83 -7.11 13.53 2.48
N GLU A 84 -8.01 14.53 2.43
CA GLU A 84 -9.16 14.48 1.52
C GLU A 84 -8.74 14.57 0.05
N LEU A 85 -7.72 15.36 -0.31
CA LEU A 85 -7.17 15.35 -1.69
C LEU A 85 -6.59 13.99 -2.07
N GLU A 86 -5.86 13.35 -1.16
CA GLU A 86 -5.28 12.02 -1.39
C GLU A 86 -6.36 10.95 -1.56
N LYS A 87 -7.40 11.01 -0.73
CA LYS A 87 -8.58 10.13 -0.82
C LYS A 87 -9.27 10.19 -2.17
N GLU A 88 -9.32 11.35 -2.80
CA GLU A 88 -9.89 11.47 -4.14
C GLU A 88 -8.96 10.93 -5.24
N THR A 89 -7.64 11.01 -5.03
CA THR A 89 -6.63 10.74 -6.05
C THR A 89 -6.13 9.29 -5.97
N HIS A 90 -5.55 8.88 -4.84
CA HIS A 90 -4.89 7.58 -4.62
C HIS A 90 -5.57 6.68 -3.57
N ASP A 91 -6.67 7.13 -2.96
CA ASP A 91 -7.46 6.45 -1.90
C ASP A 91 -6.64 6.26 -0.61
N LEU A 92 -6.65 7.34 0.17
CA LEU A 92 -6.08 7.52 1.52
C LEU A 92 -6.15 6.28 2.41
N GLU A 93 -5.04 6.00 3.06
CA GLU A 93 -4.91 4.91 4.03
C GLU A 93 -5.86 5.09 5.21
N ASP A 94 -6.56 4.01 5.55
CA ASP A 94 -7.31 3.96 6.79
C ASP A 94 -6.38 3.81 8.01
N ALA A 95 -6.95 3.96 9.22
CA ALA A 95 -6.20 3.84 10.47
C ALA A 95 -5.46 2.49 10.61
N ARG A 96 -5.97 1.43 10.00
CA ARG A 96 -5.33 0.11 10.02
C ARG A 96 -4.15 0.08 9.04
N GLU A 97 -4.31 0.61 7.83
CA GLU A 97 -3.26 0.73 6.81
C GLU A 97 -2.10 1.62 7.29
N ILE A 98 -2.37 2.78 7.89
CA ILE A 98 -1.35 3.65 8.50
C ILE A 98 -0.52 2.85 9.52
N MET A 99 -1.18 2.13 10.43
CA MET A 99 -0.50 1.28 11.41
C MET A 99 0.13 0.03 10.80
N MET A 100 -0.23 -0.37 9.58
CA MET A 100 0.45 -1.46 8.87
C MET A 100 1.80 -0.96 8.35
N TYR A 101 1.84 0.20 7.68
CA TYR A 101 3.06 0.82 7.18
C TYR A 101 4.01 1.23 8.31
N LEU A 102 3.54 1.94 9.34
CA LEU A 102 4.38 2.33 10.48
C LEU A 102 5.11 1.14 11.13
N ARG A 103 4.43 0.00 11.27
CA ARG A 103 5.04 -1.21 11.85
C ARG A 103 6.03 -1.87 10.89
N HIS A 104 5.77 -1.80 9.58
CA HIS A 104 6.66 -2.28 8.55
C HIS A 104 7.95 -1.43 8.53
N GLU A 105 7.83 -0.10 8.44
CA GLU A 105 8.98 0.81 8.46
C GLU A 105 9.78 0.73 9.77
N ALA A 106 9.09 0.54 10.90
CA ALA A 106 9.78 0.28 12.17
C ALA A 106 10.63 -1.00 12.13
N GLY A 107 10.26 -1.98 11.31
CA GLY A 107 11.04 -3.20 11.08
C GLY A 107 12.35 -2.91 10.35
N HIS A 108 12.32 -2.09 9.30
CA HIS A 108 13.54 -1.61 8.63
C HIS A 108 14.42 -0.81 9.59
N ALA A 109 13.84 0.18 10.27
CA ALA A 109 14.57 1.02 11.21
C ALA A 109 15.20 0.18 12.34
N PHE A 110 14.53 -0.87 12.81
CA PHE A 110 15.06 -1.80 13.81
C PHE A 110 16.27 -2.60 13.28
N THR A 111 16.17 -3.12 12.05
CA THR A 111 17.29 -3.79 11.36
C THR A 111 18.51 -2.88 11.26
N TYR A 112 18.30 -1.61 10.94
CA TYR A 112 19.38 -0.65 10.73
C TYR A 112 20.00 -0.20 12.06
N ALA A 113 19.16 0.14 13.05
CA ALA A 113 19.59 0.59 14.36
C ALA A 113 20.48 -0.44 15.06
N TYR A 114 20.10 -1.72 15.00
CA TYR A 114 20.82 -2.83 15.61
C TYR A 114 21.77 -3.59 14.67
N ARG A 115 21.87 -3.17 13.41
CA ARG A 115 22.71 -3.79 12.37
C ARG A 115 22.44 -5.30 12.23
N LEU A 116 21.17 -5.69 12.36
CA LEU A 116 20.75 -7.10 12.46
C LEU A 116 21.09 -7.92 11.22
N HIS A 117 21.06 -7.26 10.06
CA HIS A 117 21.41 -7.83 8.76
C HIS A 117 22.84 -8.40 8.68
N LYS A 118 23.72 -8.05 9.63
CA LYS A 118 25.08 -8.61 9.72
C LYS A 118 25.15 -9.98 10.40
N ALA A 119 24.11 -10.37 11.12
CA ALA A 119 24.11 -11.62 11.88
C ALA A 119 23.99 -12.84 10.93
N PRO A 120 24.79 -13.91 11.13
CA PRO A 120 24.71 -15.11 10.31
C PRO A 120 23.33 -15.78 10.31
N GLU A 121 22.66 -15.83 11.47
CA GLU A 121 21.30 -16.39 11.58
C GLU A 121 20.28 -15.56 10.80
N TRP A 122 20.41 -14.23 10.80
CA TRP A 122 19.57 -13.34 9.99
C TRP A 122 19.73 -13.66 8.50
N LYS A 123 20.99 -13.72 8.02
CA LYS A 123 21.28 -14.03 6.61
C LYS A 123 20.77 -15.41 6.20
N LYS A 124 20.82 -16.39 7.11
CA LYS A 124 20.30 -17.74 6.87
C LYS A 124 18.77 -17.76 6.71
N LEU A 125 18.07 -16.94 7.50
CA LEU A 125 16.59 -16.93 7.54
C LEU A 125 15.95 -16.08 6.44
N PHE A 126 16.54 -14.91 6.15
CA PHE A 126 15.96 -13.91 5.24
C PHE A 126 16.69 -13.84 3.88
N GLY A 127 17.97 -14.21 3.86
CA GLY A 127 18.82 -14.14 2.67
C GLY A 127 19.82 -12.98 2.70
N PRO A 128 20.50 -12.70 1.58
CA PRO A 128 21.53 -11.67 1.51
C PRO A 128 20.95 -10.25 1.47
N PHE A 129 21.24 -9.45 2.50
CA PHE A 129 20.80 -8.05 2.61
C PHE A 129 21.25 -7.15 1.45
N ARG A 130 22.43 -7.41 0.86
CA ARG A 130 22.97 -6.60 -0.25
C ARG A 130 22.43 -7.02 -1.63
N ARG A 131 21.36 -7.79 -1.67
CA ARG A 131 20.73 -8.15 -2.94
C ARG A 131 20.18 -6.87 -3.58
N PRO A 132 20.32 -6.67 -4.90
CA PRO A 132 19.69 -5.53 -5.56
C PRO A 132 18.17 -5.58 -5.37
N TYR A 133 17.59 -4.43 -5.05
CA TYR A 133 16.14 -4.24 -5.12
C TYR A 133 15.68 -4.41 -6.57
N ARG A 134 14.51 -5.02 -6.74
CA ARG A 134 13.88 -5.21 -8.05
C ARG A 134 12.50 -4.59 -7.97
N ASP A 135 12.24 -3.62 -8.83
CA ASP A 135 10.93 -2.96 -8.89
C ASP A 135 9.86 -3.98 -9.30
N ASN A 136 10.17 -4.78 -10.32
CA ASN A 136 9.34 -5.90 -10.75
C ASN A 136 9.81 -7.21 -10.09
N TYR A 137 9.25 -7.54 -8.93
CA TYR A 137 9.40 -8.86 -8.31
C TYR A 137 8.23 -9.77 -8.68
N GLN A 138 8.51 -11.05 -8.88
CA GLN A 138 7.50 -12.06 -9.17
C GLN A 138 7.26 -12.88 -7.91
N PRO A 139 6.25 -12.53 -7.09
CA PRO A 139 5.97 -13.30 -5.89
C PRO A 139 5.49 -14.70 -6.26
N ALA A 140 5.82 -15.69 -5.44
CA ALA A 140 5.19 -17.01 -5.43
C ALA A 140 3.94 -16.94 -4.52
N PRO A 141 2.73 -16.81 -5.09
CA PRO A 141 1.53 -16.70 -4.28
C PRO A 141 1.36 -17.93 -3.40
N PHE A 142 0.75 -17.73 -2.24
CA PHE A 142 0.44 -18.80 -1.29
C PHE A 142 1.64 -19.51 -0.64
N SER A 143 2.88 -19.08 -0.89
CA SER A 143 4.06 -19.59 -0.19
C SER A 143 3.88 -19.52 1.34
N ARG A 144 4.38 -20.55 2.03
CA ARG A 144 4.40 -20.68 3.49
C ARG A 144 5.74 -20.27 4.10
N ASP A 145 6.70 -19.86 3.28
CA ASP A 145 8.02 -19.39 3.74
C ASP A 145 8.00 -17.96 4.24
N TYR A 146 6.95 -17.21 3.90
CA TYR A 146 6.82 -15.78 4.16
C TYR A 146 5.61 -15.49 5.03
N VAL A 147 5.77 -14.49 5.91
CA VAL A 147 4.62 -13.87 6.55
C VAL A 147 3.84 -13.01 5.55
N ARG A 148 2.64 -12.58 5.93
CA ARG A 148 1.80 -11.67 5.15
C ARG A 148 1.27 -10.56 6.05
N HIS A 149 1.82 -9.37 5.89
CA HIS A 149 1.37 -8.15 6.53
C HIS A 149 0.87 -7.17 5.48
N LEU A 150 1.73 -6.64 4.61
CA LEU A 150 1.34 -5.81 3.48
C LEU A 150 0.77 -6.65 2.30
N PRO A 151 -0.06 -6.03 1.43
CA PRO A 151 -0.58 -6.63 0.20
C PRO A 151 0.50 -7.11 -0.79
N GLY A 152 0.12 -7.89 -1.79
CA GLY A 152 1.01 -8.26 -2.91
C GLY A 152 2.14 -9.21 -2.56
N TRP A 153 2.06 -9.91 -1.43
CA TRP A 153 3.14 -10.80 -0.97
C TRP A 153 4.48 -10.06 -0.79
N TYR A 154 4.42 -8.82 -0.29
CA TYR A 154 5.52 -7.86 -0.23
C TYR A 154 6.80 -8.40 0.41
N ALA A 155 6.68 -9.28 1.40
CA ALA A 155 7.80 -9.98 2.04
C ALA A 155 8.72 -10.73 1.07
N GLN A 156 8.27 -11.02 -0.15
CA GLN A 156 9.07 -11.72 -1.18
C GLN A 156 9.92 -10.78 -2.04
N LYS A 157 9.71 -9.45 -1.95
CA LYS A 157 10.39 -8.45 -2.78
C LYS A 157 11.90 -8.42 -2.52
N HIS A 158 12.30 -8.40 -1.24
CA HIS A 158 13.70 -8.34 -0.84
C HIS A 158 13.90 -8.94 0.58
N PRO A 159 15.07 -9.50 0.93
CA PRO A 159 15.33 -10.01 2.29
C PRO A 159 15.06 -9.02 3.42
N ASP A 160 15.25 -7.73 3.17
CA ASP A 160 14.95 -6.70 4.16
C ASP A 160 13.43 -6.51 4.34
N GLU A 161 12.66 -6.60 3.26
CA GLU A 161 11.19 -6.56 3.25
C GLU A 161 10.60 -7.76 4.01
N ASP A 162 11.18 -8.94 3.82
CA ASP A 162 10.82 -10.15 4.56
C ASP A 162 11.01 -9.96 6.08
N PHE A 163 12.10 -9.29 6.48
CA PHE A 163 12.30 -8.95 7.88
C PHE A 163 11.30 -7.91 8.37
N ALA A 164 11.10 -6.82 7.63
CA ALA A 164 10.18 -5.74 7.99
C ALA A 164 8.74 -6.25 8.16
N GLU A 165 8.27 -7.07 7.22
CA GLU A 165 6.98 -7.78 7.31
C GLU A 165 6.92 -8.70 8.53
N THR A 166 7.98 -9.48 8.79
CA THR A 166 8.07 -10.37 9.96
C THR A 166 7.99 -9.57 11.26
N PHE A 167 8.67 -8.42 11.31
CA PHE A 167 8.65 -7.50 12.43
C PHE A 167 7.25 -6.94 12.66
N ALA A 168 6.60 -6.48 11.59
CA ALA A 168 5.28 -5.90 11.66
C ALA A 168 4.22 -6.91 12.16
N VAL A 169 4.26 -8.15 11.68
CA VAL A 169 3.39 -9.25 12.18
C VAL A 169 3.64 -9.54 13.65
N TRP A 170 4.90 -9.59 14.07
CA TRP A 170 5.28 -9.88 15.46
C TRP A 170 4.85 -8.75 16.40
N LEU A 171 5.05 -7.50 15.99
CA LEU A 171 4.72 -6.30 16.76
C LEU A 171 3.21 -6.17 16.94
N THR A 172 2.45 -6.35 15.85
CA THR A 172 0.99 -6.16 15.78
C THR A 172 0.27 -6.79 16.99
N PRO A 173 -0.47 -5.99 17.78
CA PRO A 173 -1.21 -6.49 18.93
C PRO A 173 -2.20 -7.58 18.53
N ARG A 174 -2.31 -8.63 19.36
CA ARG A 174 -3.25 -9.76 19.16
C ARG A 174 -3.13 -10.44 17.78
N SER A 175 -1.98 -10.35 17.10
CA SER A 175 -1.78 -10.97 15.79
C SER A 175 -1.89 -12.50 15.79
N ASN A 176 -1.86 -13.13 16.98
CA ASN A 176 -1.95 -14.57 17.17
C ASN A 176 -0.99 -15.34 16.25
N TRP A 177 0.18 -14.76 15.96
CA TRP A 177 1.09 -15.25 14.93
C TRP A 177 1.52 -16.71 15.14
N ARG A 178 1.64 -17.14 16.41
CA ARG A 178 1.93 -18.54 16.77
C ARG A 178 0.87 -19.53 16.28
N LYS A 179 -0.40 -19.11 16.25
CA LYS A 179 -1.52 -19.90 15.71
C LYS A 179 -1.62 -19.70 14.20
N ARG A 180 -1.56 -18.45 13.73
CA ARG A 180 -1.72 -18.08 12.31
C ARG A 180 -0.69 -18.75 11.39
N TYR A 181 0.57 -18.82 11.82
CA TYR A 181 1.68 -19.38 11.04
C TYR A 181 2.07 -20.79 11.50
N ARG A 182 1.19 -21.50 12.22
CA ARG A 182 1.45 -22.89 12.62
C ARG A 182 1.60 -23.76 11.37
N GLY A 183 2.70 -24.52 11.29
CA GLY A 183 3.00 -25.38 10.14
C GLY A 183 3.51 -24.63 8.90
N TRP A 184 3.85 -23.34 9.03
CA TRP A 184 4.52 -22.55 8.00
C TRP A 184 5.99 -22.41 8.35
N ASN A 185 6.87 -22.41 7.36
CA ASN A 185 8.31 -22.20 7.57
C ASN A 185 8.59 -20.77 8.09
N ALA A 186 7.74 -19.81 7.73
CA ALA A 186 7.78 -18.43 8.24
C ALA A 186 7.75 -18.34 9.79
N ILE A 187 7.25 -19.36 10.49
CA ILE A 187 7.23 -19.38 11.96
C ILE A 187 8.64 -19.29 12.56
N GLU A 188 9.66 -19.78 11.86
CA GLU A 188 11.04 -19.73 12.35
C GLU A 188 11.57 -18.30 12.37
N LYS A 189 11.20 -17.46 11.40
CA LYS A 189 11.53 -16.03 11.36
C LYS A 189 10.89 -15.28 12.54
N LEU A 190 9.62 -15.58 12.84
CA LEU A 190 8.91 -15.00 13.98
C LEU A 190 9.50 -15.44 15.33
N ARG A 191 9.89 -16.72 15.45
CA ARG A 191 10.58 -17.25 16.65
C ARG A 191 11.97 -16.62 16.81
N TYR A 192 12.71 -16.45 15.72
CA TYR A 192 13.98 -15.75 15.70
C TYR A 192 13.82 -14.32 16.23
N LEU A 193 12.87 -13.56 15.69
CA LEU A 193 12.63 -12.19 16.12
C LEU A 193 12.23 -12.11 17.61
N ASP A 194 11.33 -13.01 18.06
CA ASP A 194 10.90 -13.08 19.46
C ASP A 194 12.09 -13.33 20.41
N ARG A 195 13.07 -14.17 20.03
CA ARG A 195 14.31 -14.36 20.79
C ARG A 195 15.22 -13.14 20.71
N LEU A 196 15.38 -12.58 19.52
CA LEU A 196 16.27 -11.45 19.24
C LEU A 196 15.90 -10.22 20.08
N VAL A 197 14.62 -9.88 20.14
CA VAL A 197 14.12 -8.74 20.93
C VAL A 197 14.44 -8.90 22.41
N ARG A 198 14.34 -10.11 22.98
CA ARG A 198 14.73 -10.34 24.38
C ARG A 198 16.22 -10.10 24.63
N LYS A 199 17.06 -10.33 23.60
CA LYS A 199 18.50 -10.11 23.68
C LYS A 199 18.89 -8.64 23.55
N VAL A 200 18.22 -7.89 22.67
CA VAL A 200 18.66 -6.53 22.30
C VAL A 200 17.75 -5.40 22.79
N GLY A 201 16.50 -5.69 23.15
CA GLY A 201 15.47 -4.66 23.39
C GLY A 201 15.73 -3.72 24.57
N ARG A 202 16.52 -4.18 25.55
CA ARG A 202 16.98 -3.37 26.69
C ARG A 202 18.35 -2.71 26.47
N SER A 203 19.01 -3.05 25.37
CA SER A 203 20.31 -2.52 25.00
C SER A 203 20.14 -1.37 24.03
N ASP A 204 20.98 -0.35 24.19
CA ASP A 204 20.98 0.77 23.27
C ASP A 204 21.42 0.34 21.87
N PRO A 205 20.76 0.82 20.80
CA PRO A 205 21.15 0.46 19.45
C PRO A 205 22.52 1.08 19.11
N PRO A 206 23.42 0.33 18.44
CA PRO A 206 24.68 0.84 17.91
C PRO A 206 24.53 2.08 17.03
N ARG A 207 23.40 2.20 16.32
CA ARG A 207 23.04 3.40 15.55
C ARG A 207 21.70 3.93 16.08
N ARG A 208 21.75 4.93 16.97
CA ARG A 208 20.54 5.54 17.55
C ARG A 208 19.88 6.59 16.68
N ARG A 209 20.65 7.22 15.80
CA ARG A 209 20.22 8.34 14.94
C ARG A 209 20.45 7.99 13.48
N GLY A 210 19.58 8.49 12.62
CA GLY A 210 19.72 8.42 11.17
C GLY A 210 19.57 9.79 10.52
N GLN A 211 19.85 9.83 9.23
CA GLN A 211 19.57 10.94 8.34
C GLN A 211 18.23 10.67 7.65
N THR A 212 17.47 11.74 7.44
CA THR A 212 16.26 11.70 6.62
C THR A 212 16.66 11.67 5.14
N ASP A 213 15.75 11.21 4.30
CA ASP A 213 15.78 11.56 2.87
C ASP A 213 15.21 12.99 2.70
N ILE A 214 14.52 13.27 1.59
CA ILE A 214 13.77 14.52 1.41
C ILE A 214 12.76 14.73 2.55
N THR A 215 12.77 15.93 3.14
CA THR A 215 11.77 16.36 4.13
C THR A 215 10.78 17.33 3.51
N VAL A 216 9.61 17.50 4.14
CA VAL A 216 8.62 18.49 3.68
C VAL A 216 9.18 19.91 3.55
N ASP A 217 10.16 20.29 4.37
CA ASP A 217 10.80 21.61 4.32
C ASP A 217 11.67 21.80 3.06
N GLU A 218 12.06 20.70 2.41
CA GLU A 218 12.86 20.67 1.19
C GLU A 218 12.00 20.49 -0.08
N MET A 219 10.70 20.21 0.07
CA MET A 219 9.78 19.99 -1.06
C MET A 219 9.31 21.33 -1.66
N GLU A 220 9.99 21.76 -2.72
CA GLU A 220 9.66 23.00 -3.45
C GLU A 220 8.45 22.87 -4.38
N THR A 221 8.06 21.65 -4.74
CA THR A 221 6.89 21.39 -5.57
C THR A 221 5.60 21.79 -4.87
N THR A 222 4.65 22.29 -5.65
CA THR A 222 3.29 22.53 -5.15
C THR A 222 2.55 21.22 -4.92
N VAL A 223 1.54 21.23 -4.05
CA VAL A 223 0.69 20.05 -3.81
C VAL A 223 0.04 19.57 -5.12
N GLY A 224 -0.40 20.50 -5.98
CA GLY A 224 -0.99 20.17 -7.28
C GLY A 224 0.02 19.54 -8.24
N GLU A 225 1.25 20.07 -8.30
CA GLU A 225 2.32 19.48 -9.12
C GLU A 225 2.72 18.09 -8.64
N PHE A 226 2.83 17.89 -7.33
CA PHE A 226 3.11 16.59 -6.73
C PHE A 226 2.12 15.53 -7.22
N TYR A 227 0.81 15.80 -7.09
CA TYR A 227 -0.22 14.87 -7.56
C TYR A 227 -0.26 14.72 -9.10
N HIS A 228 0.07 15.75 -9.86
CA HIS A 228 0.16 15.65 -11.32
C HIS A 228 1.36 14.84 -11.81
N GLN A 229 2.49 14.89 -11.10
CA GLN A 229 3.67 14.08 -11.42
C GLN A 229 3.40 12.60 -11.14
N SER A 230 2.82 12.28 -9.97
CA SER A 230 2.41 10.90 -9.63
C SER A 230 1.43 10.31 -10.64
N ALA A 231 0.47 11.11 -11.13
CA ALA A 231 -0.49 10.67 -12.15
C ALA A 231 0.12 10.44 -13.55
N ARG A 232 1.28 11.02 -13.86
CA ARG A 232 1.98 10.82 -15.16
C ARG A 232 2.86 9.57 -15.17
N GLU A 233 3.27 9.09 -14.02
CA GLU A 233 3.98 7.82 -13.86
C GLU A 233 3.03 6.61 -13.91
N GLU A 234 1.71 6.86 -13.86
CA GLU A 234 0.70 5.84 -14.15
C GLU A 234 0.77 5.39 -15.61
N VAL A 235 1.28 4.17 -15.77
CA VAL A 235 1.15 3.25 -16.90
C VAL A 235 0.10 3.70 -17.91
N ALA A 236 0.53 3.95 -19.14
CA ALA A 236 -0.36 4.10 -20.27
C ALA A 236 -1.15 2.78 -20.44
N VAL A 237 -2.37 2.73 -19.90
CA VAL A 237 -3.29 1.59 -19.96
C VAL A 237 -3.90 1.47 -21.37
N THR A 238 -3.09 1.74 -22.40
CA THR A 238 -3.52 1.95 -23.78
C THR A 238 -3.78 0.63 -24.53
N GLU A 239 -3.62 -0.51 -23.86
CA GLU A 239 -3.94 -1.83 -24.39
C GLU A 239 -4.75 -2.61 -23.35
N LEU A 240 -6.08 -2.45 -23.36
CA LEU A 240 -6.96 -3.19 -22.47
C LEU A 240 -8.08 -3.97 -23.13
N ALA A 241 -8.36 -5.10 -22.47
CA ALA A 241 -9.43 -6.09 -22.51
C ALA A 241 -9.93 -6.54 -23.90
N PRO A 242 -9.84 -7.84 -24.26
CA PRO A 242 -10.63 -8.39 -25.35
C PRO A 242 -12.12 -8.11 -25.07
N ASP A 243 -12.81 -7.40 -25.98
CA ASP A 243 -14.26 -7.17 -25.88
C ASP A 243 -15.04 -8.48 -25.70
N THR A 244 -14.46 -9.60 -26.11
CA THR A 244 -14.97 -10.96 -25.89
C THR A 244 -15.17 -11.27 -24.41
N ASP A 245 -14.17 -11.03 -23.56
CA ASP A 245 -14.24 -11.36 -22.13
C ASP A 245 -15.34 -10.54 -21.44
N LEU A 246 -15.44 -9.25 -21.75
CA LEU A 246 -16.48 -8.38 -21.20
C LEU A 246 -17.89 -8.83 -21.64
N ARG A 247 -18.04 -9.29 -22.88
CA ARG A 247 -19.32 -9.85 -23.36
C ARG A 247 -19.69 -11.14 -22.63
N ASP A 248 -18.72 -11.97 -22.29
CA ASP A 248 -18.97 -13.21 -21.55
C ASP A 248 -19.36 -12.95 -20.10
N ILE A 249 -18.66 -12.04 -19.42
CA ILE A 249 -18.99 -11.59 -18.05
C ILE A 249 -20.41 -10.97 -18.01
N PHE A 250 -20.74 -10.12 -18.97
CA PHE A 250 -22.03 -9.44 -19.04
C PHE A 250 -22.98 -10.06 -20.07
N ARG A 251 -23.01 -11.39 -20.15
CA ARG A 251 -23.90 -12.15 -21.05
C ARG A 251 -25.35 -12.11 -20.57
N VAL A 252 -25.98 -10.94 -20.70
CA VAL A 252 -27.35 -10.66 -20.26
C VAL A 252 -28.14 -10.04 -21.40
N SER A 253 -29.32 -10.61 -21.68
CA SER A 253 -30.23 -10.07 -22.70
C SER A 253 -30.78 -8.70 -22.28
N LYS A 254 -30.74 -7.73 -23.19
CA LYS A 254 -31.31 -6.38 -22.99
C LYS A 254 -32.82 -6.40 -22.73
N ARG A 255 -33.53 -7.45 -23.14
CA ARG A 255 -34.98 -7.61 -22.93
C ARG A 255 -35.34 -8.12 -21.53
N ARG A 256 -34.34 -8.51 -20.72
CA ARG A 256 -34.59 -9.02 -19.37
C ARG A 256 -35.04 -7.86 -18.47
N ARG A 257 -36.11 -8.06 -17.70
CA ARG A 257 -36.67 -7.03 -16.80
C ARG A 257 -35.68 -6.53 -15.74
N THR A 258 -34.70 -7.35 -15.38
CA THR A 258 -33.67 -7.07 -14.36
C THR A 258 -32.34 -6.62 -14.96
N ALA A 259 -32.28 -6.45 -16.29
CA ALA A 259 -31.11 -5.92 -16.98
C ALA A 259 -30.95 -4.42 -16.68
N ARG A 260 -29.76 -4.04 -16.25
CA ARG A 260 -29.33 -2.65 -16.09
C ARG A 260 -28.03 -2.42 -16.87
N PRO A 261 -27.69 -1.17 -17.23
CA PRO A 261 -26.38 -0.88 -17.83
C PRO A 261 -25.23 -1.46 -16.99
N ALA A 262 -24.29 -2.16 -17.63
CA ALA A 262 -23.14 -2.75 -16.95
C ALA A 262 -22.23 -1.66 -16.32
N GLN A 263 -22.13 -0.49 -16.95
CA GLN A 263 -21.39 0.64 -16.39
C GLN A 263 -21.91 1.07 -15.01
N ASP A 264 -23.23 1.04 -14.78
CA ASP A 264 -23.82 1.44 -13.50
C ASP A 264 -23.53 0.39 -12.41
N PHE A 265 -23.51 -0.88 -12.80
CA PHE A 265 -23.04 -1.98 -11.94
C PHE A 265 -21.57 -1.74 -11.53
N LEU A 266 -20.70 -1.43 -12.48
CA LEU A 266 -19.27 -1.21 -12.24
C LEU A 266 -19.05 0.01 -11.33
N ARG A 267 -19.75 1.12 -11.57
CA ARG A 267 -19.72 2.32 -10.71
C ARG A 267 -20.13 2.00 -9.28
N LYS A 268 -21.23 1.26 -9.10
CA LYS A 268 -21.75 0.88 -7.78
C LYS A 268 -20.71 0.09 -6.97
N HIS A 269 -19.99 -0.82 -7.61
CA HIS A 269 -19.05 -1.73 -6.94
C HIS A 269 -17.58 -1.31 -7.02
N ARG A 270 -17.29 -0.14 -7.63
CA ARG A 270 -15.95 0.35 -7.93
C ARG A 270 -15.00 0.25 -6.73
N LYS A 271 -15.39 0.79 -5.57
CA LYS A 271 -14.56 0.76 -4.36
C LYS A 271 -14.27 -0.66 -3.90
N SER A 272 -15.29 -1.51 -3.84
CA SER A 272 -15.13 -2.91 -3.42
C SER A 272 -14.20 -3.70 -4.35
N ILE A 273 -14.25 -3.46 -5.66
CA ILE A 273 -13.36 -4.12 -6.62
C ILE A 273 -11.92 -3.64 -6.43
N ILE A 274 -11.71 -2.32 -6.35
CA ILE A 274 -10.38 -1.73 -6.15
C ILE A 274 -9.75 -2.25 -4.85
N ASP A 275 -10.47 -2.18 -3.74
CA ASP A 275 -10.00 -2.65 -2.43
C ASP A 275 -9.54 -4.11 -2.47
N LYS A 276 -10.35 -4.98 -3.09
CA LYS A 276 -10.05 -6.42 -3.17
C LYS A 276 -8.90 -6.72 -4.10
N VAL A 277 -8.85 -6.08 -5.27
CA VAL A 277 -7.77 -6.29 -6.23
C VAL A 277 -6.45 -5.80 -5.62
N ALA A 278 -6.40 -4.57 -5.08
CA ALA A 278 -5.21 -4.01 -4.43
C ALA A 278 -4.70 -4.90 -3.29
N GLN A 279 -5.63 -5.39 -2.44
CA GLN A 279 -5.29 -6.28 -1.33
C GLN A 279 -4.58 -7.56 -1.79
N TRP A 280 -5.03 -8.17 -2.89
CA TRP A 280 -4.50 -9.45 -3.34
C TRP A 280 -3.30 -9.32 -4.26
N THR A 281 -3.25 -8.30 -5.11
CA THR A 281 -2.17 -8.14 -6.09
C THR A 281 -1.03 -7.25 -5.60
N GLY A 282 -1.30 -6.37 -4.61
CA GLY A 282 -0.37 -5.32 -4.17
C GLY A 282 -0.14 -4.23 -5.20
N ALA A 283 -0.92 -4.19 -6.28
CA ALA A 283 -0.87 -3.11 -7.23
C ALA A 283 -1.41 -1.82 -6.61
N GLN A 284 -0.84 -0.69 -7.04
CA GLN A 284 -1.29 0.63 -6.62
C GLN A 284 -2.75 0.85 -7.03
N ARG A 285 -3.55 1.43 -6.11
CA ARG A 285 -4.99 1.69 -6.31
C ARG A 285 -5.29 2.55 -7.55
N PRO A 286 -4.51 3.60 -7.89
CA PRO A 286 -4.71 4.37 -9.11
C PRO A 286 -4.62 3.54 -10.39
N LEU A 287 -3.62 2.65 -10.50
CA LEU A 287 -3.52 1.73 -11.64
C LEU A 287 -4.80 0.91 -11.82
N ILE A 288 -5.35 0.39 -10.72
CA ILE A 288 -6.59 -0.41 -10.73
C ILE A 288 -7.80 0.48 -11.08
N LYS A 289 -7.84 1.71 -10.59
CA LYS A 289 -8.88 2.70 -10.87
C LYS A 289 -8.91 3.07 -12.35
N THR A 290 -7.74 3.31 -12.94
CA THR A 290 -7.58 3.61 -14.38
C THR A 290 -8.01 2.41 -15.22
N LEU A 291 -7.56 1.20 -14.88
CA LEU A 291 -8.02 -0.05 -15.49
C LEU A 291 -9.55 -0.21 -15.43
N LEU A 292 -10.16 -0.01 -14.26
CA LEU A 292 -11.59 -0.19 -14.08
C LEU A 292 -12.40 0.89 -14.80
N ALA A 293 -11.89 2.11 -14.89
CA ALA A 293 -12.48 3.18 -15.70
C ALA A 293 -12.48 2.81 -17.19
N THR A 294 -11.40 2.23 -17.70
CA THR A 294 -11.35 1.71 -19.07
C THR A 294 -12.36 0.56 -19.28
N ILE A 295 -12.46 -0.38 -18.35
CA ILE A 295 -13.46 -1.47 -18.41
C ILE A 295 -14.89 -0.90 -18.44
N GLU A 296 -15.18 0.10 -17.62
CA GLU A 296 -16.47 0.79 -17.59
C GLU A 296 -16.80 1.45 -18.94
N GLU A 297 -15.85 2.19 -19.51
CA GLU A 297 -16.01 2.85 -20.81
C GLU A 297 -16.24 1.84 -21.94
N ARG A 298 -15.51 0.71 -21.95
CA ARG A 298 -15.72 -0.36 -22.93
C ARG A 298 -17.09 -1.01 -22.77
N ALA A 299 -17.52 -1.31 -21.53
CA ALA A 299 -18.84 -1.87 -21.27
C ALA A 299 -19.98 -0.95 -21.73
N ALA A 300 -19.79 0.37 -21.59
CA ALA A 300 -20.71 1.39 -22.11
C ALA A 300 -20.78 1.36 -23.64
N LYS A 301 -19.63 1.40 -24.32
CA LYS A 301 -19.53 1.38 -25.79
C LYS A 301 -20.14 0.11 -26.40
N LEU A 302 -20.03 -1.01 -25.71
CA LEU A 302 -20.59 -2.30 -26.11
C LEU A 302 -22.08 -2.46 -25.74
N ASP A 303 -22.68 -1.50 -25.04
CA ASP A 303 -24.05 -1.52 -24.49
C ASP A 303 -24.36 -2.82 -23.72
N LEU A 304 -23.41 -3.22 -22.87
CA LEU A 304 -23.51 -4.43 -22.05
C LEU A 304 -24.48 -4.24 -20.89
N ARG A 305 -25.06 -5.35 -20.44
CA ARG A 305 -26.03 -5.35 -19.33
C ARG A 305 -25.57 -6.26 -18.20
N ALA A 306 -25.76 -5.79 -16.98
CA ALA A 306 -25.66 -6.60 -15.78
C ALA A 306 -27.06 -6.99 -15.31
N ASP A 307 -27.20 -8.20 -14.80
CA ASP A 307 -28.44 -8.66 -14.19
C ASP A 307 -28.45 -8.37 -12.69
N ARG A 308 -29.47 -7.66 -12.22
CA ARG A 308 -29.65 -7.36 -10.79
C ARG A 308 -29.79 -8.63 -9.95
N ASP A 309 -30.43 -9.67 -10.48
CA ASP A 309 -30.66 -10.90 -9.73
C ASP A 309 -29.39 -11.76 -9.62
N ARG A 310 -28.37 -11.49 -10.46
CA ARG A 310 -27.05 -12.14 -10.46
C ARG A 310 -25.94 -11.18 -10.02
N GLU A 311 -26.28 -10.18 -9.19
CA GLU A 311 -25.34 -9.13 -8.79
C GLU A 311 -24.05 -9.68 -8.14
N SER A 312 -24.17 -10.70 -7.28
CA SER A 312 -23.01 -11.33 -6.65
C SER A 312 -22.13 -12.11 -7.63
N GLU A 313 -22.71 -12.74 -8.65
CA GLU A 313 -21.97 -13.48 -9.67
C GLU A 313 -21.17 -12.53 -10.55
N HIS A 314 -21.81 -11.47 -11.05
CA HIS A 314 -21.10 -10.43 -11.81
C HIS A 314 -19.99 -9.77 -11.00
N LEU A 315 -20.19 -9.57 -9.69
CA LEU A 315 -19.15 -8.98 -8.84
C LEU A 315 -17.95 -9.93 -8.72
N ALA A 316 -18.19 -11.22 -8.55
CA ALA A 316 -17.15 -12.24 -8.51
C ALA A 316 -16.39 -12.31 -9.85
N GLU A 317 -17.10 -12.36 -10.97
CA GLU A 317 -16.52 -12.42 -12.32
C GLU A 317 -15.65 -11.21 -12.63
N VAL A 318 -16.17 -9.99 -12.42
CA VAL A 318 -15.40 -8.76 -12.65
C VAL A 318 -14.19 -8.68 -11.72
N THR A 319 -14.35 -9.00 -10.44
CA THR A 319 -13.22 -8.99 -9.49
C THR A 319 -12.14 -9.98 -9.91
N ALA A 320 -12.52 -11.20 -10.30
CA ALA A 320 -11.57 -12.21 -10.78
C ALA A 320 -10.87 -11.77 -12.06
N TYR A 321 -11.61 -11.22 -13.02
CA TYR A 321 -11.08 -10.70 -14.27
C TYR A 321 -10.08 -9.56 -14.06
N THR A 322 -10.46 -8.53 -13.29
CA THR A 322 -9.57 -7.42 -12.94
C THR A 322 -8.33 -7.91 -12.19
N THR A 323 -8.47 -8.85 -11.26
CA THR A 323 -7.33 -9.46 -10.56
C THR A 323 -6.36 -10.14 -11.52
N ALA A 324 -6.87 -10.90 -12.50
CA ALA A 324 -6.04 -11.60 -13.48
C ALA A 324 -5.26 -10.63 -14.39
N LEU A 325 -5.91 -9.57 -14.86
CA LEU A 325 -5.27 -8.51 -15.66
C LEU A 325 -4.16 -7.81 -14.86
N VAL A 326 -4.46 -7.41 -13.62
CA VAL A 326 -3.48 -6.74 -12.75
C VAL A 326 -2.32 -7.66 -12.40
N MET A 327 -2.56 -8.94 -12.10
CA MET A 327 -1.47 -9.90 -11.85
C MET A 327 -0.60 -10.12 -13.08
N THR A 328 -1.19 -10.11 -14.28
CA THR A 328 -0.44 -10.19 -15.54
C THR A 328 0.46 -8.96 -15.68
N TYR A 329 -0.08 -7.76 -15.41
CA TYR A 329 0.69 -6.53 -15.38
C TYR A 329 1.82 -6.54 -14.36
N VAL A 330 1.55 -6.89 -13.10
CA VAL A 330 2.56 -6.96 -12.03
C VAL A 330 3.68 -7.94 -12.38
N THR A 331 3.34 -9.07 -13.02
CA THR A 331 4.33 -10.12 -13.33
C THR A 331 5.14 -9.81 -14.58
N LYS A 332 4.52 -9.17 -15.58
CA LYS A 332 5.07 -9.06 -16.96
C LYS A 332 5.24 -7.62 -17.48
N GLY A 333 4.76 -6.61 -16.76
CA GLY A 333 4.72 -5.20 -17.18
C GLY A 333 3.68 -4.88 -18.27
N LYS A 334 2.79 -5.82 -18.61
CA LYS A 334 1.74 -5.66 -19.63
C LYS A 334 0.45 -6.38 -19.22
N PHE A 335 -0.71 -5.85 -19.59
CA PHE A 335 -2.02 -6.44 -19.25
C PHE A 335 -2.40 -7.63 -20.13
N ILE A 336 -1.94 -7.68 -21.39
CA ILE A 336 -2.30 -8.69 -22.39
C ILE A 336 -1.04 -9.14 -23.15
N GLN A 337 -1.01 -10.38 -23.63
CA GLN A 337 -0.02 -10.85 -24.61
C GLN A 337 -0.65 -10.89 -26.01
N PRO A 338 0.07 -10.46 -27.06
CA PRO A 338 -0.36 -10.63 -28.45
C PRO A 338 -0.43 -12.10 -28.87
#